data_AF-A0A1B8QVW2-F1
#
_entry.id   AF-A0A1B8QVW2-F1
#
_cell.length_a   1.000
_cell.length_b   1.000
_cell.length_c   1.000
_cell.angle_alpha   90.00
_cell.angle_beta   90.00
_cell.angle_gamma   90.00
#
_symmetry.space_group_name_H-M   'P 1'
#
loop_
_entity.id
_entity.type
_entity.pdbx_description
1 polymer ?
#
loop_
_entity_poly.entity_id
_entity_poly.type
_entity_poly.pdbx_seq_one_letter_code
_entity_poly.pdbx_strand_id
1 'polypeptide(L)'
;MTKAVILIPTSTEANLASALQIAKTTNAVIFNAVEDVKAAQAFIANNQKDVLLEKIVADFQALNANLVVVKGVQPSAQAPFANSLNFAIAQTLDAQIILVANNEEGTLVEAVASEFGGVNNTEILGVFGAHAGKIKTFDEQALVAAISAPLAREARISPAAFRFKLTDLARKAGKTIVLPEGDEPRTVKAAAICAERGIAKSVLLADPESVKKVAAEQGVTLSADVTIINPADVRENYVARLVELRKSKGLTEEQARAQLEDTVVLGTMMLEAGEVDGLVSGAVHTTANTIRPPMQIIKTAPGSSIISSVFFMLLPDQVLVYGDCAVNPEPTAEQLAEIAIQSAESAKAFGLEPKVAMLSYSTGTSGAGQSVEKVKEATRIAQEKRPDLLIDGPLQYDAAVMKDVAASKAPNSKVAGQANVFVFPDINAGNIGYKAVQRSADLVAVGPMLQGMRKPVNDLSRGALVDDIVYTIALTAIQATQ
;
A
#
# COMPACT_ATOMS: atom_id res chain seq x y z
N MET A 1 -10.15 -14.60 5.20
CA MET A 1 -9.95 -14.03 3.86
C MET A 1 -10.74 -14.87 2.86
N THR A 2 -11.42 -14.23 1.91
CA THR A 2 -12.21 -14.88 0.86
C THR A 2 -11.29 -15.61 -0.12
N LYS A 3 -11.57 -16.88 -0.43
CA LYS A 3 -10.93 -17.57 -1.55
C LYS A 3 -11.60 -17.14 -2.85
N ALA A 4 -10.81 -16.74 -3.84
CA ALA A 4 -11.29 -16.46 -5.20
C ALA A 4 -10.72 -17.48 -6.20
N VAL A 5 -11.58 -17.92 -7.13
CA VAL A 5 -11.18 -18.68 -8.32
C VAL A 5 -11.79 -18.01 -9.54
N ILE A 6 -10.99 -17.70 -10.55
CA ILE A 6 -11.50 -17.13 -11.81
C ILE A 6 -11.57 -18.19 -12.89
N LEU A 7 -12.74 -18.29 -13.53
CA LEU A 7 -12.95 -19.14 -14.71
C LEU A 7 -12.73 -18.29 -15.96
N ILE A 8 -11.63 -18.52 -16.66
CA ILE A 8 -11.23 -17.73 -17.82
C ILE A 8 -11.53 -18.52 -19.10
N PRO A 9 -12.51 -18.08 -19.92
CA PRO A 9 -12.75 -18.70 -21.23
C PRO A 9 -11.57 -18.44 -22.19
N THR A 10 -11.10 -19.48 -22.89
CA THR A 10 -9.99 -19.39 -23.85
C THR A 10 -10.40 -18.85 -25.22
N SER A 11 -11.69 -18.94 -25.57
CA SER A 11 -12.25 -18.54 -26.87
C SER A 11 -13.70 -18.07 -26.75
N THR A 12 -14.32 -17.69 -27.87
CA THR A 12 -15.76 -17.46 -27.98
C THR A 12 -16.61 -18.73 -27.82
N GLU A 13 -16.03 -19.90 -28.02
CA GLU A 13 -16.71 -21.21 -28.01
C GLU A 13 -16.50 -21.99 -26.70
N ALA A 14 -15.62 -21.50 -25.82
CA ALA A 14 -15.37 -22.07 -24.51
C ALA A 14 -16.67 -22.26 -23.71
N ASN A 15 -16.83 -23.45 -23.11
CA ASN A 15 -18.05 -23.84 -22.39
C ASN A 15 -18.11 -23.27 -20.95
N LEU A 16 -18.03 -21.94 -20.84
CA LEU A 16 -18.06 -21.22 -19.57
C LEU A 16 -19.37 -21.43 -18.80
N ALA A 17 -20.49 -21.59 -19.50
CA ALA A 17 -21.79 -21.83 -18.89
C ALA A 17 -21.81 -23.14 -18.08
N SER A 18 -21.29 -24.24 -18.65
CA SER A 18 -21.17 -25.52 -17.95
C SER A 18 -20.25 -25.42 -16.74
N ALA A 19 -19.07 -24.81 -16.91
CA ALA A 19 -18.12 -24.62 -15.81
C ALA A 19 -18.73 -23.82 -14.64
N LEU A 20 -19.50 -22.76 -14.93
CA LEU A 20 -20.22 -21.97 -13.93
C LEU A 20 -21.35 -22.76 -13.26
N GLN A 21 -22.06 -23.64 -13.99
CA GLN A 21 -23.09 -24.49 -13.42
C GLN A 21 -22.48 -25.52 -12.44
N ILE A 22 -21.35 -26.12 -12.79
CA ILE A 22 -20.60 -27.01 -11.91
C ILE A 22 -20.09 -26.22 -10.69
N ALA A 23 -19.54 -25.02 -10.89
CA ALA A 23 -19.07 -24.17 -9.79
C ALA A 23 -20.16 -23.86 -8.76
N LYS A 24 -21.43 -23.70 -9.17
CA LYS A 24 -22.55 -23.49 -8.23
C LYS A 24 -22.77 -24.65 -7.25
N THR A 25 -22.25 -25.84 -7.54
CA THR A 25 -22.32 -26.99 -6.63
C THR A 25 -21.35 -26.89 -5.44
N THR A 26 -20.40 -25.95 -5.48
CA THR A 26 -19.32 -25.78 -4.47
C THR A 26 -19.69 -24.84 -3.32
N ASN A 27 -20.96 -24.43 -3.19
CA ASN A 27 -21.43 -23.33 -2.33
C ASN A 27 -20.75 -21.97 -2.60
N ALA A 28 -20.02 -21.84 -3.72
CA ALA A 28 -19.40 -20.59 -4.11
C ALA A 28 -20.44 -19.54 -4.53
N VAL A 29 -20.19 -18.28 -4.17
CA VAL A 29 -20.91 -17.15 -4.76
C VAL A 29 -20.32 -16.89 -6.15
N ILE A 30 -21.17 -16.85 -7.18
CA ILE A 30 -20.74 -16.48 -8.52
C ILE A 30 -20.68 -14.97 -8.63
N PHE A 31 -19.51 -14.44 -8.97
CA PHE A 31 -19.28 -13.01 -9.12
C PHE A 31 -18.98 -12.67 -10.58
N ASN A 32 -19.76 -11.76 -11.15
CA ASN A 32 -19.50 -11.25 -12.49
C ASN A 32 -18.70 -9.94 -12.40
N ALA A 33 -17.37 -10.04 -12.43
CA ALA A 33 -16.49 -8.88 -12.27
C ALA A 33 -16.68 -7.81 -13.36
N VAL A 34 -17.19 -8.19 -14.53
CA VAL A 34 -17.48 -7.26 -15.63
C VAL A 34 -18.89 -7.53 -16.15
N GLU A 35 -19.85 -6.75 -15.67
CA GLU A 35 -21.25 -6.81 -16.12
C GLU A 35 -21.43 -6.18 -17.51
N ASP A 36 -20.80 -5.02 -17.73
CA ASP A 36 -20.82 -4.29 -18.99
C ASP A 36 -19.41 -4.18 -19.58
N VAL A 37 -19.17 -4.97 -20.63
CA VAL A 37 -17.91 -5.01 -21.36
C VAL A 37 -17.60 -3.66 -22.04
N LYS A 38 -18.62 -2.91 -22.48
CA LYS A 38 -18.42 -1.58 -23.11
C LYS A 38 -18.00 -0.55 -22.06
N ALA A 39 -18.59 -0.60 -20.87
CA ALA A 39 -18.18 0.25 -19.76
C ALA A 39 -16.74 -0.05 -19.35
N ALA A 40 -16.36 -1.33 -19.22
CA ALA A 40 -14.99 -1.73 -18.95
C ALA A 40 -14.02 -1.25 -20.05
N GLN A 41 -14.41 -1.35 -21.32
CA GLN A 41 -13.64 -0.84 -22.45
C GLN A 41 -13.41 0.67 -22.34
N ALA A 42 -14.41 1.45 -21.92
CA ALA A 42 -14.28 2.89 -21.75
C ALA A 42 -13.25 3.25 -20.67
N PHE A 43 -13.25 2.55 -19.53
CA PHE A 43 -12.22 2.73 -18.50
C PHE A 43 -10.83 2.44 -19.05
N ILE A 44 -10.66 1.32 -19.77
CA ILE A 44 -9.37 0.93 -20.35
C ILE A 44 -8.90 1.96 -21.38
N ALA A 45 -9.79 2.41 -22.28
CA ALA A 45 -9.48 3.39 -23.32
C ALA A 45 -9.07 4.76 -22.74
N ASN A 46 -9.56 5.11 -21.56
CA ASN A 46 -9.22 6.35 -20.84
C ASN A 46 -8.04 6.20 -19.88
N ASN A 47 -7.27 5.09 -19.93
CA ASN A 47 -6.19 4.77 -18.98
C ASN A 47 -6.64 4.71 -17.51
N GLN A 48 -7.89 4.36 -17.26
CA GLN A 48 -8.50 4.24 -15.92
C GLN A 48 -8.70 2.77 -15.51
N LYS A 49 -7.82 1.87 -15.96
CA LYS A 49 -7.86 0.45 -15.61
C LYS A 49 -7.81 0.23 -14.09
N ASP A 50 -6.98 1.00 -13.38
CA ASP A 50 -6.86 0.91 -11.93
C ASP A 50 -8.16 1.25 -11.20
N VAL A 51 -8.89 2.27 -11.68
CA VAL A 51 -10.20 2.65 -11.14
C VAL A 51 -11.21 1.53 -11.34
N LEU A 52 -11.20 0.88 -12.51
CA LEU A 52 -12.04 -0.28 -12.77
C LEU A 52 -11.70 -1.43 -11.80
N LEU A 53 -10.42 -1.72 -11.59
CA LEU A 53 -9.98 -2.79 -10.69
C LEU A 53 -10.35 -2.49 -9.21
N GLU A 54 -10.22 -1.25 -8.76
CA GLU A 54 -10.67 -0.84 -7.43
C GLU A 54 -12.19 -1.00 -7.25
N LYS A 55 -12.98 -0.69 -8.28
CA LYS A 55 -14.43 -0.95 -8.27
C LYS A 55 -14.73 -2.45 -8.17
N ILE A 56 -14.02 -3.28 -8.94
CA ILE A 56 -14.16 -4.74 -8.88
C ILE A 56 -13.83 -5.27 -7.48
N VAL A 57 -12.79 -4.75 -6.82
CA VAL A 57 -12.49 -5.09 -5.42
C VAL A 57 -13.64 -4.69 -4.50
N ALA A 58 -14.16 -3.48 -4.65
CA ALA A 58 -15.26 -2.99 -3.81
C ALA A 58 -16.49 -3.91 -3.90
N ASP A 59 -16.89 -4.24 -5.13
CA ASP A 59 -18.02 -5.12 -5.40
C ASP A 59 -17.75 -6.55 -4.88
N PHE A 60 -16.52 -7.05 -5.04
CA PHE A 60 -16.10 -8.35 -4.52
C PHE A 60 -16.15 -8.44 -2.99
N GLN A 61 -15.67 -7.41 -2.28
CA GLN A 61 -15.68 -7.36 -0.82
C GLN A 61 -17.12 -7.27 -0.28
N ALA A 62 -18.01 -6.57 -0.99
CA ALA A 62 -19.43 -6.45 -0.63
C ALA A 62 -20.18 -7.80 -0.66
N LEU A 63 -19.67 -8.82 -1.37
CA LEU A 63 -20.26 -10.16 -1.39
C LEU A 63 -20.24 -10.86 -0.03
N ASN A 64 -19.26 -10.51 0.83
CA ASN A 64 -19.07 -11.10 2.16
C ASN A 64 -19.12 -12.65 2.17
N ALA A 65 -18.47 -13.26 1.17
CA ALA A 65 -18.45 -14.70 0.97
C ALA A 65 -17.09 -15.31 1.34
N ASN A 66 -17.09 -16.59 1.75
CA ASN A 66 -15.84 -17.33 2.02
C ASN A 66 -15.20 -17.87 0.74
N LEU A 67 -16.00 -18.17 -0.28
CA LEU A 67 -15.59 -18.70 -1.56
C LEU A 67 -16.35 -17.99 -2.69
N VAL A 68 -15.60 -17.43 -3.62
CA VAL A 68 -16.14 -16.71 -4.79
C VAL A 68 -15.57 -17.30 -6.06
N VAL A 69 -16.45 -17.59 -7.02
CA VAL A 69 -16.06 -17.95 -8.37
C VAL A 69 -16.32 -16.77 -9.28
N VAL A 70 -15.25 -16.20 -9.80
CA VAL A 70 -15.27 -15.04 -10.68
C VAL A 70 -15.47 -15.50 -12.12
N LYS A 71 -16.49 -14.97 -12.77
CA LYS A 71 -16.72 -15.15 -14.21
C LYS A 71 -15.75 -14.27 -15.00
N GLY A 72 -14.86 -14.89 -15.76
CA GLY A 72 -13.98 -14.18 -16.69
C GLY A 72 -14.73 -13.58 -17.87
N VAL A 73 -14.15 -12.54 -18.46
CA VAL A 73 -14.60 -11.90 -19.69
C VAL A 73 -14.28 -12.82 -20.87
N GLN A 74 -15.28 -13.06 -21.72
CA GLN A 74 -15.10 -13.89 -22.91
C GLN A 74 -14.38 -13.10 -24.02
N PRO A 75 -13.24 -13.60 -24.54
CA PRO A 75 -12.58 -12.96 -25.66
C PRO A 75 -13.50 -12.96 -26.88
N SER A 76 -13.55 -11.83 -27.58
CA SER A 76 -14.33 -11.65 -28.81
C SER A 76 -13.82 -10.44 -29.58
N ALA A 77 -14.31 -10.22 -30.80
CA ALA A 77 -14.00 -9.01 -31.57
C ALA A 77 -14.36 -7.71 -30.84
N GLN A 78 -15.34 -7.75 -29.93
CA GLN A 78 -15.77 -6.60 -29.12
C GLN A 78 -14.99 -6.48 -27.80
N ALA A 79 -14.27 -7.53 -27.41
CA ALA A 79 -13.49 -7.62 -26.18
C ALA A 79 -12.06 -8.13 -26.44
N PRO A 80 -11.26 -7.48 -27.31
CA PRO A 80 -9.88 -7.91 -27.58
C PRO A 80 -8.98 -7.80 -26.35
N PHE A 81 -9.39 -7.01 -25.34
CA PHE A 81 -8.68 -6.83 -24.07
C PHE A 81 -9.02 -7.89 -23.01
N ALA A 82 -9.88 -8.87 -23.32
CA ALA A 82 -10.43 -9.82 -22.34
C ALA A 82 -9.36 -10.56 -21.54
N ASN A 83 -8.34 -11.14 -22.20
CA ASN A 83 -7.29 -11.90 -21.51
C ASN A 83 -6.48 -11.00 -20.57
N SER A 84 -6.03 -9.84 -21.04
CA SER A 84 -5.30 -8.86 -20.21
C SER A 84 -6.12 -8.37 -19.01
N LEU A 85 -7.43 -8.19 -19.20
CA LEU A 85 -8.34 -7.82 -18.11
C LEU A 85 -8.58 -8.98 -17.14
N ASN A 86 -8.79 -10.19 -17.63
CA ASN A 86 -8.96 -11.40 -16.81
C ASN A 86 -7.74 -11.65 -15.94
N PHE A 87 -6.53 -11.53 -16.50
CA PHE A 87 -5.29 -11.66 -15.73
C PHE A 87 -5.17 -10.58 -14.66
N ALA A 88 -5.49 -9.34 -14.99
CA ALA A 88 -5.47 -8.25 -14.02
C ALA A 88 -6.51 -8.44 -12.90
N ILE A 89 -7.71 -8.95 -13.21
CA ILE A 89 -8.72 -9.31 -12.22
C ILE A 89 -8.21 -10.45 -11.34
N ALA A 90 -7.58 -11.47 -11.94
CA ALA A 90 -7.01 -12.60 -11.20
C ALA A 90 -5.96 -12.13 -10.19
N GLN A 91 -5.01 -11.30 -10.62
CA GLN A 91 -4.01 -10.70 -9.73
C GLN A 91 -4.64 -9.80 -8.67
N THR A 92 -5.62 -8.97 -9.06
CA THR A 92 -6.28 -8.02 -8.17
C THR A 92 -7.03 -8.69 -7.04
N LEU A 93 -7.71 -9.80 -7.32
CA LEU A 93 -8.50 -10.56 -6.35
C LEU A 93 -7.71 -11.70 -5.70
N ASP A 94 -6.41 -11.80 -5.98
CA ASP A 94 -5.54 -12.92 -5.60
C ASP A 94 -6.17 -14.29 -5.94
N ALA A 95 -6.82 -14.36 -7.09
CA ALA A 95 -7.63 -15.50 -7.52
C ALA A 95 -6.78 -16.56 -8.23
N GLN A 96 -7.05 -17.83 -7.91
CA GLN A 96 -6.51 -18.96 -8.68
C GLN A 96 -7.22 -19.05 -10.03
N ILE A 97 -6.48 -19.39 -11.08
CA ILE A 97 -6.96 -19.41 -12.46
C ILE A 97 -7.35 -20.82 -12.87
N ILE A 98 -8.54 -20.96 -13.43
CA ILE A 98 -8.95 -22.16 -14.18
C ILE A 98 -9.32 -21.71 -15.59
N LEU A 99 -8.61 -22.25 -16.58
CA LEU A 99 -8.94 -22.01 -17.97
C LEU A 99 -10.17 -22.85 -18.34
N VAL A 100 -11.06 -22.29 -19.15
CA VAL A 100 -12.24 -22.98 -19.65
C VAL A 100 -12.17 -22.98 -21.16
N ALA A 101 -12.22 -24.17 -21.74
CA ALA A 101 -12.08 -24.39 -23.17
C ALA A 101 -13.16 -25.35 -23.67
N ASN A 102 -13.11 -25.67 -24.97
CA ASN A 102 -13.85 -26.78 -25.56
C ASN A 102 -12.88 -27.90 -25.97
N ASN A 103 -13.42 -29.07 -26.34
CA ASN A 103 -12.63 -30.30 -26.51
C ASN A 103 -11.55 -30.22 -27.61
N GLU A 104 -11.50 -29.17 -28.44
CA GLU A 104 -10.59 -29.03 -29.58
C GLU A 104 -9.47 -27.98 -29.37
N GLU A 105 -9.48 -27.22 -28.27
CA GLU A 105 -8.71 -25.97 -28.13
C GLU A 105 -7.33 -26.06 -27.44
N GLY A 106 -6.70 -27.25 -27.35
CA GLY A 106 -5.46 -27.45 -26.58
C GLY A 106 -4.34 -26.42 -26.85
N THR A 107 -4.12 -26.04 -28.11
CA THR A 107 -3.14 -25.02 -28.52
C THR A 107 -3.53 -23.60 -28.09
N LEU A 108 -4.82 -23.27 -28.12
CA LEU A 108 -5.32 -21.97 -27.61
C LEU A 108 -5.14 -21.88 -26.09
N VAL A 109 -5.37 -22.96 -25.36
CA VAL A 109 -5.18 -23.00 -23.91
C VAL A 109 -3.73 -22.66 -23.56
N GLU A 110 -2.76 -23.23 -24.28
CA GLU A 110 -1.34 -22.93 -24.06
C GLU A 110 -0.96 -21.49 -24.45
N ALA A 111 -1.57 -20.94 -25.51
CA ALA A 111 -1.37 -19.54 -25.90
C ALA A 111 -1.89 -18.57 -24.82
N VAL A 112 -3.12 -18.78 -24.34
CA VAL A 112 -3.71 -17.98 -23.24
C VAL A 112 -2.92 -18.16 -21.95
N ALA A 113 -2.51 -19.38 -21.61
CA ALA A 113 -1.65 -19.61 -20.44
C ALA A 113 -0.33 -18.84 -20.54
N SER A 114 0.25 -18.72 -21.75
CA SER A 114 1.49 -17.97 -22.00
C SER A 114 1.33 -16.48 -21.73
N GLU A 115 0.17 -15.89 -22.01
CA GLU A 115 -0.15 -14.50 -21.63
C GLU A 115 -0.21 -14.31 -20.11
N PHE A 116 -0.43 -15.39 -19.35
CA PHE A 116 -0.52 -15.40 -17.89
C PHE A 116 0.75 -15.91 -17.22
N GLY A 117 1.91 -15.86 -17.86
CA GLY A 117 3.18 -16.34 -17.30
C GLY A 117 3.52 -17.80 -17.63
N GLY A 118 2.73 -18.45 -18.47
CA GLY A 118 2.99 -19.77 -19.04
C GLY A 118 2.63 -20.93 -18.13
N VAL A 119 2.97 -22.14 -18.60
CA VAL A 119 2.64 -23.42 -17.94
C VAL A 119 3.26 -23.61 -16.55
N ASN A 120 4.24 -22.79 -16.20
CA ASN A 120 4.88 -22.82 -14.88
C ASN A 120 4.22 -21.86 -13.88
N ASN A 121 3.23 -21.07 -14.30
CA ASN A 121 2.50 -20.22 -13.37
C ASN A 121 1.68 -21.09 -12.41
N THR A 122 2.06 -21.06 -11.14
CA THR A 122 1.41 -21.84 -10.07
C THR A 122 -0.02 -21.39 -9.77
N GLU A 123 -0.42 -20.19 -10.21
CA GLU A 123 -1.80 -19.72 -10.07
C GLU A 123 -2.74 -20.39 -11.09
N ILE A 124 -2.23 -20.95 -12.19
CA ILE A 124 -3.02 -21.74 -13.14
C ILE A 124 -3.18 -23.16 -12.60
N LEU A 125 -4.37 -23.48 -12.08
CA LEU A 125 -4.66 -24.80 -11.50
C LEU A 125 -4.86 -25.88 -12.56
N GLY A 126 -5.42 -25.50 -13.71
CA GLY A 126 -5.76 -26.43 -14.78
C GLY A 126 -6.71 -25.84 -15.82
N VAL A 127 -7.17 -26.71 -16.71
CA VAL A 127 -8.14 -26.41 -17.77
C VAL A 127 -9.34 -27.35 -17.68
N PHE A 128 -10.55 -26.80 -17.74
CA PHE A 128 -11.79 -27.55 -17.86
C PHE A 128 -12.26 -27.58 -19.32
N GLY A 129 -12.66 -28.76 -19.79
CA GLY A 129 -13.24 -28.93 -21.13
C GLY A 129 -12.24 -29.11 -22.27
N ALA A 130 -10.93 -29.22 -22.01
CA ALA A 130 -9.92 -29.51 -23.01
C ALA A 130 -8.71 -30.28 -22.45
N HIS A 131 -7.90 -30.84 -23.34
CA HIS A 131 -6.58 -31.38 -23.00
C HIS A 131 -5.47 -30.48 -23.55
N ALA A 132 -4.56 -30.03 -22.70
CA ALA A 132 -3.56 -29.03 -23.05
C ALA A 132 -2.18 -29.36 -22.43
N GLY A 133 -1.48 -30.32 -23.06
CA GLY A 133 -0.07 -30.60 -22.79
C GLY A 133 0.28 -30.74 -21.31
N LYS A 134 1.01 -29.75 -20.77
CA LYS A 134 1.50 -29.72 -19.38
C LYS A 134 0.49 -29.16 -18.37
N ILE A 135 -0.61 -28.58 -18.83
CA ILE A 135 -1.65 -28.01 -17.96
C ILE A 135 -2.60 -29.13 -17.56
N LYS A 136 -2.87 -29.24 -16.26
CA LYS A 136 -3.73 -30.28 -15.70
C LYS A 136 -5.15 -30.15 -16.27
N THR A 137 -5.68 -31.22 -16.86
CA THR A 137 -7.08 -31.29 -17.29
C THR A 137 -8.01 -31.59 -16.11
N PHE A 138 -9.14 -30.91 -16.06
CA PHE A 138 -10.21 -31.14 -15.10
C PHE A 138 -11.45 -31.73 -15.78
N ASP A 139 -11.93 -32.84 -15.22
CA ASP A 139 -13.32 -33.24 -15.34
C ASP A 139 -14.19 -32.46 -14.33
N GLU A 140 -15.49 -32.75 -14.28
CA GLU A 140 -16.43 -32.06 -13.38
C GLU A 140 -16.05 -32.22 -11.90
N GLN A 141 -15.63 -33.41 -11.48
CA GLN A 141 -15.27 -33.69 -10.08
C GLN A 141 -13.96 -32.98 -9.69
N ALA A 142 -12.97 -33.02 -10.58
CA ALA A 142 -11.70 -32.32 -10.39
C ALA A 142 -11.88 -30.81 -10.35
N LEU A 143 -12.81 -30.25 -11.15
CA LEU A 143 -13.17 -28.84 -11.13
C LEU A 143 -13.77 -28.44 -9.77
N VAL A 144 -14.74 -29.21 -9.27
CA VAL A 144 -15.36 -29.00 -7.93
C VAL A 144 -14.29 -29.07 -6.84
N ALA A 145 -13.40 -30.06 -6.89
CA ALA A 145 -12.32 -30.23 -5.93
C ALA A 145 -11.34 -29.05 -5.96
N ALA A 146 -10.94 -28.58 -7.15
CA ALA A 146 -10.03 -27.46 -7.31
C ALA A 146 -10.63 -26.15 -6.79
N ILE A 147 -11.92 -25.90 -7.07
CA ILE A 147 -12.64 -24.72 -6.57
C ILE A 147 -12.76 -24.77 -5.04
N SER A 148 -13.02 -25.94 -4.45
CA SER A 148 -13.27 -26.09 -3.01
C SER A 148 -11.99 -26.23 -2.17
N ALA A 149 -10.85 -26.56 -2.78
CA ALA A 149 -9.59 -26.78 -2.06
C ALA A 149 -9.13 -25.52 -1.30
N PRO A 150 -8.52 -25.63 -0.10
CA PRO A 150 -7.94 -24.46 0.54
C PRO A 150 -6.77 -23.90 -0.28
N LEU A 151 -6.50 -22.60 -0.14
CA LEU A 151 -5.29 -21.98 -0.71
C LEU A 151 -4.04 -22.62 -0.09
N ALA A 152 -3.12 -23.08 -0.94
CA ALA A 152 -1.85 -23.69 -0.52
C ALA A 152 -0.80 -22.65 -0.05
N ARG A 153 -1.13 -21.36 -0.12
CA ARG A 153 -0.31 -20.23 0.30
C ARG A 153 -1.17 -19.22 1.07
N GLU A 154 -0.52 -18.32 1.78
CA GLU A 154 -1.20 -17.15 2.32
C GLU A 154 -1.74 -16.26 1.20
N ALA A 155 -2.91 -15.67 1.46
CA ALA A 155 -3.52 -14.73 0.54
C ALA A 155 -2.73 -13.41 0.55
N ARG A 156 -2.50 -12.88 -0.65
CA ARG A 156 -1.80 -11.61 -0.88
C ARG A 156 -2.80 -10.49 -1.01
N ILE A 157 -2.35 -9.28 -0.73
CA ILE A 157 -3.13 -8.07 -0.98
C ILE A 157 -2.54 -7.40 -2.22
N SER A 158 -3.35 -7.28 -3.27
CA SER A 158 -2.98 -6.56 -4.49
C SER A 158 -2.95 -5.05 -4.27
N PRO A 159 -2.29 -4.27 -5.15
CA PRO A 159 -2.33 -2.81 -5.12
C PRO A 159 -3.74 -2.21 -5.06
N ALA A 160 -4.67 -2.70 -5.90
CA ALA A 160 -6.05 -2.21 -5.91
C ALA A 160 -6.80 -2.59 -4.62
N ALA A 161 -6.60 -3.82 -4.12
CA ALA A 161 -7.18 -4.25 -2.85
C ALA A 161 -6.67 -3.41 -1.67
N PHE A 162 -5.38 -3.09 -1.68
CA PHE A 162 -4.75 -2.25 -0.66
C PHE A 162 -5.27 -0.81 -0.71
N ARG A 163 -5.32 -0.18 -1.89
CA ARG A 163 -5.85 1.18 -2.10
C ARG A 163 -7.31 1.30 -1.67
N PHE A 164 -8.14 0.32 -2.03
CA PHE A 164 -9.53 0.24 -1.57
C PHE A 164 -9.61 0.16 -0.04
N LYS A 165 -8.83 -0.73 0.58
CA LYS A 165 -8.79 -0.90 2.03
C LYS A 165 -8.33 0.36 2.75
N LEU A 166 -7.30 1.03 2.25
CA LEU A 166 -6.85 2.32 2.79
C LEU A 166 -7.98 3.36 2.76
N THR A 167 -8.66 3.47 1.63
CA THR A 167 -9.78 4.40 1.45
C THR A 167 -10.91 4.08 2.43
N ASP A 168 -11.30 2.80 2.56
CA ASP A 168 -12.37 2.37 3.47
C ASP A 168 -12.03 2.60 4.95
N LEU A 169 -10.79 2.28 5.36
CA LEU A 169 -10.34 2.53 6.74
C LEU A 169 -10.29 4.04 7.04
N ALA A 170 -9.80 4.87 6.13
CA ALA A 170 -9.77 6.32 6.30
C ALA A 170 -11.18 6.92 6.38
N ARG A 171 -12.11 6.48 5.52
CA ARG A 171 -13.53 6.87 5.58
C ARG A 171 -14.16 6.56 6.93
N LYS A 172 -13.90 5.38 7.48
CA LYS A 172 -14.38 4.97 8.81
C LYS A 172 -13.74 5.78 9.94
N ALA A 173 -12.50 6.20 9.77
CA ALA A 173 -11.78 7.02 10.74
C ALA A 173 -12.37 8.45 10.85
N GLY A 174 -12.83 9.02 9.73
CA GLY A 174 -13.56 10.30 9.71
C GLY A 174 -12.74 11.49 10.24
N LYS A 175 -11.43 11.50 9.97
CA LYS A 175 -10.45 12.41 10.58
C LYS A 175 -10.25 13.70 9.80
N THR A 176 -9.77 14.74 10.49
CA THR A 176 -9.44 16.05 9.92
C THR A 176 -7.94 16.22 9.78
N ILE A 177 -7.46 16.41 8.55
CA ILE A 177 -6.03 16.49 8.24
C ILE A 177 -5.66 17.89 7.77
N VAL A 178 -4.66 18.52 8.41
CA VAL A 178 -4.13 19.81 7.98
C VAL A 178 -3.10 19.63 6.87
N LEU A 179 -3.19 20.50 5.86
CA LEU A 179 -2.35 20.57 4.68
C LEU A 179 -1.69 21.96 4.63
N PRO A 180 -0.46 22.11 5.16
CA PRO A 180 0.25 23.39 5.24
C PRO A 180 0.54 24.06 3.90
N GLU A 181 0.52 23.31 2.81
CA GLU A 181 0.81 23.78 1.45
C GLU A 181 -0.52 24.05 0.73
N GLY A 182 -1.37 24.87 1.36
CA GLY A 182 -2.80 24.93 1.06
C GLY A 182 -3.18 25.47 -0.31
N ASP A 183 -2.28 26.17 -0.99
CA ASP A 183 -2.44 26.69 -2.36
C ASP A 183 -1.58 25.97 -3.39
N GLU A 184 -0.97 24.84 -3.02
CA GLU A 184 -0.23 24.02 -3.96
C GLU A 184 -1.22 23.23 -4.86
N PRO A 185 -1.08 23.24 -6.20
CA PRO A 185 -2.09 22.68 -7.11
C PRO A 185 -2.46 21.21 -6.88
N ARG A 186 -1.47 20.35 -6.59
CA ARG A 186 -1.72 18.92 -6.36
C ARG A 186 -2.41 18.72 -5.00
N THR A 187 -2.05 19.51 -4.00
CA THR A 187 -2.61 19.50 -2.65
C THR A 187 -4.08 19.93 -2.66
N VAL A 188 -4.41 21.02 -3.36
CA VAL A 188 -5.80 21.46 -3.56
C VAL A 188 -6.63 20.39 -4.26
N LYS A 189 -6.09 19.78 -5.33
CA LYS A 189 -6.77 18.71 -6.05
C LYS A 189 -6.96 17.45 -5.21
N ALA A 190 -5.95 17.07 -4.42
CA ALA A 190 -6.03 15.92 -3.50
C ALA A 190 -7.06 16.15 -2.38
N ALA A 191 -7.12 17.36 -1.81
CA ALA A 191 -8.12 17.72 -0.81
C ALA A 191 -9.55 17.62 -1.38
N ALA A 192 -9.77 18.09 -2.61
CA ALA A 192 -11.05 17.95 -3.30
C ALA A 192 -11.45 16.47 -3.49
N ILE A 193 -10.51 15.63 -3.95
CA ILE A 193 -10.74 14.19 -4.13
C ILE A 193 -11.02 13.50 -2.78
N CYS A 194 -10.28 13.85 -1.73
CA CYS A 194 -10.50 13.29 -0.39
C CYS A 194 -11.89 13.62 0.13
N ALA A 195 -12.35 14.85 -0.07
CA ALA A 195 -13.69 15.27 0.30
C ALA A 195 -14.77 14.54 -0.53
N GLU A 196 -14.63 14.49 -1.85
CA GLU A 196 -15.58 13.79 -2.75
C GLU A 196 -15.72 12.29 -2.39
N ARG A 197 -14.61 11.64 -2.07
CA ARG A 197 -14.57 10.21 -1.72
C ARG A 197 -14.84 9.94 -0.22
N GLY A 198 -14.97 10.99 0.59
CA GLY A 198 -15.17 10.90 2.05
C GLY A 198 -13.97 10.37 2.83
N ILE A 199 -12.75 10.42 2.27
CA ILE A 199 -11.52 9.87 2.85
C ILE A 199 -11.14 10.59 4.15
N ALA A 200 -11.19 11.92 4.13
CA ALA A 200 -10.86 12.77 5.26
C ALA A 200 -11.44 14.17 5.04
N LYS A 201 -11.62 14.91 6.14
CA LYS A 201 -11.80 16.36 6.07
C LYS A 201 -10.43 17.01 5.95
N SER A 202 -10.32 18.07 5.17
CA SER A 202 -9.03 18.74 4.94
C SER A 202 -9.06 20.19 5.41
N VAL A 203 -7.96 20.63 6.01
CA VAL A 203 -7.73 22.04 6.35
C VAL A 203 -6.56 22.56 5.53
N LEU A 204 -6.83 23.43 4.57
CA LEU A 204 -5.82 24.08 3.73
C LEU A 204 -5.32 25.36 4.43
N LEU A 205 -4.01 25.47 4.67
CA LEU A 205 -3.40 26.68 5.20
C LEU A 205 -2.81 27.53 4.07
N ALA A 206 -3.55 28.55 3.64
CA ALA A 206 -3.12 29.50 2.61
C ALA A 206 -4.07 30.71 2.55
N ASP A 207 -3.70 31.71 1.76
CA ASP A 207 -4.60 32.81 1.42
C ASP A 207 -5.86 32.28 0.69
N PRO A 208 -7.08 32.60 1.16
CA PRO A 208 -8.31 32.06 0.58
C PRO A 208 -8.53 32.36 -0.90
N GLU A 209 -8.07 33.52 -1.40
CA GLU A 209 -8.20 33.87 -2.81
C GLU A 209 -7.20 33.08 -3.66
N SER A 210 -5.99 32.84 -3.15
CA SER A 210 -5.00 31.94 -3.78
C SER A 210 -5.57 30.53 -3.97
N VAL A 211 -6.16 29.95 -2.91
CA VAL A 211 -6.75 28.60 -2.98
C VAL A 211 -7.90 28.52 -3.99
N LYS A 212 -8.81 29.50 -3.99
CA LYS A 212 -9.93 29.54 -4.94
C LYS A 212 -9.45 29.62 -6.39
N LYS A 213 -8.43 30.44 -6.65
CA LYS A 213 -7.81 30.57 -7.98
C LYS A 213 -7.23 29.24 -8.43
N VAL A 214 -6.46 28.57 -7.57
CA VAL A 214 -5.84 27.27 -7.87
C VAL A 214 -6.91 26.20 -8.08
N ALA A 215 -7.97 26.17 -7.28
CA ALA A 215 -9.09 25.24 -7.46
C ALA A 215 -9.76 25.42 -8.84
N ALA A 216 -9.99 26.67 -9.27
CA ALA A 216 -10.53 26.98 -10.59
C ALA A 216 -9.59 26.54 -11.72
N GLU A 217 -8.28 26.80 -11.61
CA GLU A 217 -7.27 26.38 -12.58
C GLU A 217 -7.15 24.85 -12.69
N GLN A 218 -7.32 24.13 -11.58
CA GLN A 218 -7.33 22.67 -11.54
C GLN A 218 -8.67 22.04 -11.95
N GLY A 219 -9.71 22.86 -12.17
CA GLY A 219 -11.04 22.39 -12.54
C GLY A 219 -11.75 21.61 -11.43
N VAL A 220 -11.46 21.92 -10.16
CA VAL A 220 -12.06 21.24 -9.00
C VAL A 220 -12.95 22.18 -8.18
N THR A 221 -13.99 21.63 -7.57
CA THR A 221 -14.84 22.35 -6.61
C THR A 221 -14.53 21.85 -5.21
N LEU A 222 -14.26 22.78 -4.28
CA LEU A 222 -14.05 22.45 -2.88
C LEU A 222 -15.40 22.36 -2.17
N SER A 223 -15.70 21.20 -1.57
CA SER A 223 -16.94 20.98 -0.82
C SER A 223 -16.83 21.49 0.62
N ALA A 224 -17.89 21.32 1.41
CA ALA A 224 -17.92 21.70 2.82
C ALA A 224 -16.91 20.93 3.70
N ASP A 225 -16.37 19.80 3.23
CA ASP A 225 -15.36 19.02 3.95
C ASP A 225 -13.92 19.55 3.75
N VAL A 226 -13.74 20.61 2.94
CA VAL A 226 -12.48 21.33 2.79
C VAL A 226 -12.61 22.72 3.42
N THR A 227 -11.92 22.92 4.54
CA THR A 227 -11.83 24.22 5.21
C THR A 227 -10.57 24.95 4.76
N ILE A 228 -10.68 26.24 4.49
CA ILE A 228 -9.53 27.10 4.16
C ILE A 228 -9.31 28.05 5.34
N ILE A 229 -8.09 28.05 5.89
CA ILE A 229 -7.69 28.94 6.97
C ILE A 229 -6.56 29.83 6.46
N ASN A 230 -6.77 31.14 6.56
CA ASN A 230 -5.72 32.11 6.32
C ASN A 230 -4.72 32.11 7.49
N PRO A 231 -3.44 31.77 7.28
CA PRO A 231 -2.44 31.71 8.36
C PRO A 231 -2.30 33.04 9.12
N ALA A 232 -2.45 34.17 8.44
CA ALA A 232 -2.31 35.50 9.03
C ALA A 232 -3.34 35.78 10.13
N ASP A 233 -4.53 35.18 10.03
CA ASP A 233 -5.65 35.43 10.94
C ASP A 233 -5.56 34.62 12.23
N VAL A 234 -4.86 33.47 12.20
CA VAL A 234 -4.87 32.51 13.31
C VAL A 234 -3.53 32.38 14.03
N ARG A 235 -2.40 32.75 13.39
CA ARG A 235 -1.05 32.49 13.94
C ARG A 235 -0.82 33.05 15.34
N GLU A 236 -1.39 34.22 15.66
CA GLU A 236 -1.19 34.85 16.98
C GLU A 236 -1.75 33.98 18.13
N ASN A 237 -2.79 33.17 17.86
CA ASN A 237 -3.42 32.29 18.87
C ASN A 237 -2.45 31.24 19.43
N TYR A 238 -1.38 30.90 18.69
CA TYR A 238 -0.44 29.84 19.08
C TYR A 238 0.87 30.35 19.68
N VAL A 239 1.11 31.67 19.70
CA VAL A 239 2.39 32.27 20.16
C VAL A 239 2.70 31.89 21.61
N ALA A 240 1.77 32.14 22.52
CA ALA A 240 1.95 31.87 23.94
C ALA A 240 2.24 30.38 24.21
N ARG A 241 1.48 29.48 23.53
CA ARG A 241 1.65 28.03 23.68
C ARG A 241 2.98 27.54 23.11
N LEU A 242 3.42 28.06 21.96
CA LEU A 242 4.71 27.70 21.37
C LEU A 242 5.88 28.12 22.26
N VAL A 243 5.82 29.32 22.85
CA VAL A 243 6.80 29.81 23.84
C VAL A 243 6.85 28.89 25.06
N GLU A 244 5.69 28.49 25.59
CA GLU A 244 5.61 27.56 26.72
C GLU A 244 6.28 26.21 26.40
N LEU A 245 5.90 25.58 25.28
CA LEU A 245 6.43 24.28 24.85
C LEU A 245 7.95 24.31 24.62
N ARG A 246 8.47 25.46 24.18
CA ARG A 246 9.89 25.66 23.86
C ARG A 246 10.65 26.52 24.88
N LYS A 247 10.08 26.73 26.07
CA LYS A 247 10.67 27.56 27.14
C LYS A 247 12.07 27.08 27.55
N SER A 248 12.29 25.77 27.59
CA SER A 248 13.60 25.17 27.90
C SER A 248 14.70 25.47 26.87
N LYS A 249 14.32 25.96 25.68
CA LYS A 249 15.22 26.41 24.62
C LYS A 249 15.32 27.94 24.53
N GLY A 250 14.68 28.67 25.45
CA GLY A 250 14.74 30.13 25.51
C GLY A 250 13.99 30.84 24.38
N LEU A 251 12.96 30.21 23.79
CA LEU A 251 12.18 30.83 22.72
C LEU A 251 11.44 32.07 23.21
N THR A 252 11.65 33.22 22.56
CA THR A 252 10.92 34.47 22.85
C THR A 252 9.63 34.56 22.05
N GLU A 253 8.70 35.43 22.44
CA GLU A 253 7.47 35.66 21.67
C GLU A 253 7.73 36.17 20.25
N GLU A 254 8.72 37.06 20.08
CA GLU A 254 9.10 37.57 18.75
C GLU A 254 9.61 36.44 17.84
N GLN A 255 10.45 35.55 18.38
CA GLN A 255 10.92 34.37 17.67
C GLN A 255 9.79 33.37 17.39
N ALA A 256 8.83 33.23 18.30
CA ALA A 256 7.66 32.39 18.11
C ALA A 256 6.76 32.93 16.99
N ARG A 257 6.49 34.23 16.94
CA ARG A 257 5.76 34.88 15.84
C ARG A 257 6.44 34.65 14.49
N ALA A 258 7.76 34.81 14.43
CA ALA A 258 8.55 34.56 13.23
C ALA A 258 8.51 33.07 12.80
N GLN A 259 8.52 32.13 13.75
CA GLN A 259 8.38 30.70 13.43
C GLN A 259 6.97 30.34 12.93
N LEU A 260 5.94 30.99 13.44
CA LEU A 260 4.54 30.75 13.07
C LEU A 260 4.17 31.33 11.69
N GLU A 261 5.08 32.02 11.02
CA GLU A 261 4.93 32.37 9.59
C GLU A 261 5.10 31.14 8.68
N ASP A 262 5.81 30.11 9.15
CA ASP A 262 5.92 28.83 8.47
C ASP A 262 4.63 28.02 8.71
N THR A 263 3.92 27.70 7.63
CA THR A 263 2.63 27.00 7.72
C THR A 263 2.77 25.59 8.27
N VAL A 264 3.93 24.95 8.17
CA VAL A 264 4.19 23.64 8.79
C VAL A 264 4.27 23.77 10.31
N VAL A 265 4.90 24.83 10.82
CA VAL A 265 4.93 25.13 12.26
C VAL A 265 3.53 25.42 12.76
N LEU A 266 2.77 26.26 12.05
CA LEU A 266 1.38 26.58 12.38
C LEU A 266 0.50 25.33 12.39
N GLY A 267 0.54 24.50 11.34
CA GLY A 267 -0.20 23.24 11.28
C GLY A 267 0.21 22.26 12.38
N THR A 268 1.49 22.25 12.76
CA THR A 268 1.96 21.43 13.89
C THR A 268 1.37 21.92 15.22
N MET A 269 1.21 23.23 15.42
CA MET A 269 0.56 23.78 16.61
C MET A 269 -0.94 23.48 16.64
N MET A 270 -1.64 23.54 15.51
CA MET A 270 -3.03 23.08 15.39
C MET A 270 -3.17 21.61 15.77
N LEU A 271 -2.25 20.77 15.29
CA LEU A 271 -2.19 19.35 15.65
C LEU A 271 -1.91 19.17 17.14
N GLU A 272 -0.99 19.94 17.74
CA GLU A 272 -0.69 19.89 19.18
C GLU A 272 -1.93 20.25 20.01
N ALA A 273 -2.64 21.31 19.63
CA ALA A 273 -3.87 21.77 20.26
C ALA A 273 -5.04 20.79 20.11
N GLY A 274 -4.97 19.84 19.17
CA GLY A 274 -6.02 18.86 18.91
C GLY A 274 -7.17 19.42 18.08
N GLU A 275 -6.93 20.51 17.35
CA GLU A 275 -7.90 21.11 16.42
C GLU A 275 -7.99 20.34 15.10
N VAL A 276 -6.93 19.58 14.79
CA VAL A 276 -6.85 18.62 13.68
C VAL A 276 -6.26 17.31 14.20
N ASP A 277 -6.52 16.23 13.47
CA ASP A 277 -6.13 14.87 13.84
C ASP A 277 -4.78 14.45 13.26
N GLY A 278 -4.30 15.10 12.19
CA GLY A 278 -3.01 14.81 11.58
C GLY A 278 -2.53 15.89 10.60
N LEU A 279 -1.28 15.79 10.17
CA LEU A 279 -0.63 16.74 9.24
C LEU A 279 0.03 16.02 8.06
N VAL A 280 -0.16 16.55 6.85
CA VAL A 280 0.56 16.10 5.65
C VAL A 280 1.17 17.30 4.93
N SER A 281 2.48 17.26 4.69
CA SER A 281 3.23 18.32 3.97
C SER A 281 4.43 17.73 3.21
N GLY A 282 5.16 18.52 2.43
CA GLY A 282 6.36 18.10 1.67
C GLY A 282 6.20 18.18 0.16
N ALA A 283 5.04 18.61 -0.35
CA ALA A 283 4.83 18.85 -1.79
C ALA A 283 5.71 20.01 -2.30
N VAL A 284 6.03 20.97 -1.42
CA VAL A 284 6.91 22.12 -1.63
C VAL A 284 8.08 22.11 -0.64
N HIS A 285 7.79 21.87 0.64
CA HIS A 285 8.76 21.86 1.72
C HIS A 285 9.75 20.69 1.58
N THR A 286 10.92 20.85 2.19
CA THR A 286 11.86 19.74 2.31
C THR A 286 11.44 18.80 3.43
N THR A 287 11.76 17.51 3.34
CA THR A 287 11.55 16.53 4.42
C THR A 287 12.06 17.04 5.78
N ALA A 288 13.23 17.71 5.78
CA ALA A 288 13.78 18.29 7.00
C ALA A 288 12.97 19.47 7.55
N ASN A 289 12.22 20.19 6.72
CA ASN A 289 11.29 21.24 7.15
C ASN A 289 9.96 20.63 7.61
N THR A 290 9.48 19.55 6.99
CA THR A 290 8.26 18.85 7.40
C THR A 290 8.40 18.18 8.77
N ILE A 291 9.55 17.52 9.03
CA ILE A 291 9.73 16.67 10.22
C ILE A 291 10.17 17.47 11.46
N ARG A 292 10.95 18.54 11.27
CA ARG A 292 11.60 19.26 12.38
C ARG A 292 10.60 19.91 13.35
N PRO A 293 9.54 20.63 12.91
CA PRO A 293 8.58 21.21 13.84
C PRO A 293 7.83 20.15 14.67
N PRO A 294 7.27 19.07 14.08
CA PRO A 294 6.68 17.96 14.84
C PRO A 294 7.64 17.35 15.87
N MET A 295 8.90 17.16 15.52
CA MET A 295 9.89 16.61 16.47
C MET A 295 10.13 17.54 17.67
N GLN A 296 10.06 18.85 17.49
CA GLN A 296 10.24 19.83 18.55
C GLN A 296 8.99 19.99 19.43
N ILE A 297 7.81 19.89 18.82
CA ILE A 297 6.51 20.20 19.44
C ILE A 297 5.78 18.94 19.90
N ILE A 298 5.49 18.01 18.97
CA ILE A 298 4.71 16.78 19.21
C ILE A 298 5.55 15.70 19.91
N LYS A 299 6.80 15.52 19.46
CA LYS A 299 7.78 14.52 19.95
C LYS A 299 7.35 13.08 19.68
N THR A 300 8.19 12.13 20.10
CA THR A 300 7.90 10.69 19.99
C THR A 300 6.76 10.25 20.91
N ALA A 301 6.11 9.16 20.49
CA ALA A 301 5.14 8.43 21.31
C ALA A 301 5.81 7.84 22.56
N PRO A 302 5.09 7.65 23.68
CA PRO A 302 5.62 6.94 24.84
C PRO A 302 6.16 5.56 24.46
N GLY A 303 7.37 5.25 24.90
CA GLY A 303 8.04 3.98 24.56
C GLY A 303 8.83 4.00 23.24
N SER A 304 8.71 5.05 22.42
CA SER A 304 9.55 5.24 21.22
C SER A 304 10.68 6.22 21.50
N SER A 305 11.91 5.79 21.20
CA SER A 305 13.12 6.60 21.32
C SER A 305 13.41 7.41 20.05
N ILE A 306 12.94 6.90 18.90
CA ILE A 306 13.12 7.51 17.59
C ILE A 306 11.84 7.49 16.77
N ILE A 307 11.82 8.34 15.75
CA ILE A 307 10.86 8.24 14.66
C ILE A 307 11.53 7.51 13.50
N SER A 308 10.77 6.79 12.69
CA SER A 308 11.25 6.13 11.48
C SER A 308 10.26 6.31 10.35
N SER A 309 10.55 5.79 9.17
CA SER A 309 9.62 5.83 8.04
C SER A 309 9.47 4.50 7.35
N VAL A 310 8.30 4.26 6.76
CA VAL A 310 8.10 3.18 5.80
C VAL A 310 7.46 3.65 4.51
N PHE A 311 7.72 2.91 3.45
CA PHE A 311 6.94 2.95 2.22
C PHE A 311 6.16 1.65 2.07
N PHE A 312 4.91 1.75 1.64
CA PHE A 312 4.17 0.62 1.08
C PHE A 312 4.51 0.55 -0.42
N MET A 313 5.22 -0.50 -0.82
CA MET A 313 5.60 -0.77 -2.19
C MET A 313 4.52 -1.64 -2.83
N LEU A 314 3.76 -1.07 -3.78
CA LEU A 314 2.64 -1.74 -4.44
C LEU A 314 3.17 -2.50 -5.66
N LEU A 315 3.66 -3.72 -5.45
CA LEU A 315 4.06 -4.63 -6.52
C LEU A 315 2.82 -5.22 -7.21
N PRO A 316 2.90 -5.70 -8.46
CA PRO A 316 1.72 -6.16 -9.21
C PRO A 316 0.88 -7.23 -8.50
N ASP A 317 1.50 -8.09 -7.72
CA ASP A 317 0.87 -9.23 -7.04
C ASP A 317 0.84 -9.13 -5.50
N GLN A 318 1.47 -8.11 -4.91
CA GLN A 318 1.56 -7.97 -3.46
C GLN A 318 1.94 -6.55 -3.00
N VAL A 319 1.70 -6.25 -1.73
CA VAL A 319 2.21 -5.04 -1.06
C VAL A 319 3.32 -5.43 -0.10
N LEU A 320 4.46 -4.77 -0.23
CA LEU A 320 5.61 -4.90 0.67
C LEU A 320 5.81 -3.63 1.49
N VAL A 321 6.43 -3.73 2.65
CA VAL A 321 6.75 -2.58 3.51
C VAL A 321 8.26 -2.42 3.60
N TYR A 322 8.77 -1.25 3.20
CA TYR A 322 10.22 -0.94 3.22
C TYR A 322 10.48 0.13 4.26
N GLY A 323 11.38 -0.11 5.22
CA GLY A 323 11.78 0.90 6.22
C GLY A 323 13.19 0.65 6.75
N ASP A 324 13.90 1.58 7.36
CA ASP A 324 13.71 3.02 7.21
C ASP A 324 14.31 3.49 5.88
N CYS A 325 13.68 4.47 5.23
CA CYS A 325 14.08 4.96 3.90
C CYS A 325 14.25 6.49 3.84
N ALA A 326 13.94 7.22 4.91
CA ALA A 326 13.91 8.68 4.89
C ALA A 326 14.44 9.39 6.13
N VAL A 327 14.51 8.74 7.30
CA VAL A 327 14.67 9.48 8.58
C VAL A 327 16.02 9.28 9.24
N ASN A 328 16.45 8.03 9.46
CA ASN A 328 17.62 7.69 10.27
C ASN A 328 18.82 7.33 9.38
N PRO A 329 19.86 8.19 9.27
CA PRO A 329 20.96 7.95 8.34
C PRO A 329 21.76 6.68 8.65
N GLU A 330 22.19 6.53 9.90
CA GLU A 330 23.00 5.42 10.38
C GLU A 330 22.43 4.94 11.73
N PRO A 331 21.34 4.16 11.73
CA PRO A 331 20.73 3.71 12.98
C PRO A 331 21.69 2.75 13.72
N THR A 332 21.71 2.84 15.06
CA THR A 332 22.36 1.85 15.93
C THR A 332 21.59 0.51 15.90
N ALA A 333 22.12 -0.54 16.51
CA ALA A 333 21.43 -1.83 16.58
C ALA A 333 20.09 -1.73 17.34
N GLU A 334 20.03 -0.98 18.43
CA GLU A 334 18.83 -0.74 19.23
C GLU A 334 17.78 0.04 18.44
N GLN A 335 18.22 1.07 17.71
CA GLN A 335 17.36 1.87 16.84
C GLN A 335 16.83 1.05 15.67
N LEU A 336 17.68 0.21 15.05
CA LEU A 336 17.29 -0.67 13.96
C LEU A 336 16.28 -1.74 14.42
N ALA A 337 16.44 -2.26 15.64
CA ALA A 337 15.45 -3.14 16.27
C ALA A 337 14.12 -2.41 16.51
N GLU A 338 14.16 -1.14 16.93
CA GLU A 338 12.96 -0.32 17.11
C GLU A 338 12.25 -0.05 15.77
N ILE A 339 13.00 0.29 14.71
CA ILE A 339 12.47 0.46 13.34
C ILE A 339 11.74 -0.81 12.89
N ALA A 340 12.31 -1.98 13.15
CA ALA A 340 11.71 -3.26 12.78
C ALA A 340 10.36 -3.49 13.47
N ILE A 341 10.29 -3.20 14.77
CA ILE A 341 9.05 -3.33 15.55
C ILE A 341 8.01 -2.30 15.08
N GLN A 342 8.39 -1.03 14.88
CA GLN A 342 7.49 0.01 14.37
C GLN A 342 6.95 -0.34 12.97
N SER A 343 7.80 -0.91 12.11
CA SER A 343 7.44 -1.33 10.76
C SER A 343 6.48 -2.52 10.76
N ALA A 344 6.68 -3.48 11.66
CA ALA A 344 5.78 -4.61 11.85
C ALA A 344 4.39 -4.18 12.34
N GLU A 345 4.32 -3.29 13.32
CA GLU A 345 3.05 -2.75 13.81
C GLU A 345 2.32 -1.95 12.74
N SER A 346 3.06 -1.16 11.95
CA SER A 346 2.50 -0.48 10.79
C SER A 346 1.94 -1.47 9.77
N ALA A 347 2.71 -2.46 9.35
CA ALA A 347 2.23 -3.50 8.43
C ALA A 347 0.92 -4.13 8.93
N LYS A 348 0.87 -4.50 10.22
CA LYS A 348 -0.31 -5.08 10.87
C LYS A 348 -1.49 -4.11 10.92
N ALA A 349 -1.28 -2.83 11.21
CA ALA A 349 -2.34 -1.81 11.23
C ALA A 349 -3.01 -1.63 9.86
N PHE A 350 -2.24 -1.81 8.77
CA PHE A 350 -2.77 -1.83 7.40
C PHE A 350 -3.18 -3.24 6.94
N GLY A 351 -3.16 -4.20 7.87
CA GLY A 351 -3.58 -5.59 7.79
C GLY A 351 -2.78 -6.44 6.80
N LEU A 352 -1.47 -6.25 6.83
CA LEU A 352 -0.46 -7.19 6.36
C LEU A 352 0.05 -7.95 7.59
N GLU A 353 0.07 -9.27 7.56
CA GLU A 353 0.68 -10.05 8.64
C GLU A 353 2.20 -9.97 8.56
N PRO A 354 2.90 -9.38 9.55
CA PRO A 354 4.30 -9.01 9.38
C PRO A 354 5.24 -10.21 9.44
N LYS A 355 6.05 -10.36 8.39
CA LYS A 355 7.23 -11.23 8.31
C LYS A 355 8.44 -10.35 7.99
N VAL A 356 9.20 -10.03 9.03
CA VAL A 356 10.21 -8.96 9.02
C VAL A 356 11.59 -9.52 8.69
N ALA A 357 12.12 -9.16 7.53
CA ALA A 357 13.50 -9.42 7.13
C ALA A 357 14.39 -8.24 7.50
N MET A 358 15.38 -8.48 8.37
CA MET A 358 16.43 -7.52 8.68
C MET A 358 17.52 -7.64 7.62
N LEU A 359 17.60 -6.64 6.73
CA LEU A 359 18.43 -6.74 5.53
C LEU A 359 19.91 -6.46 5.79
N SER A 360 20.75 -7.20 5.08
CA SER A 360 22.19 -6.99 5.03
C SER A 360 22.76 -7.51 3.71
N TYR A 361 24.05 -7.26 3.44
CA TYR A 361 24.75 -7.87 2.31
C TYR A 361 25.12 -9.34 2.55
N SER A 362 24.84 -9.90 3.74
CA SER A 362 25.12 -11.28 4.12
C SER A 362 23.88 -11.97 4.69
N THR A 363 23.80 -13.29 4.52
CA THR A 363 22.75 -14.14 5.11
C THR A 363 23.33 -15.06 6.18
N GLY A 364 22.70 -15.11 7.37
CA GLY A 364 23.12 -15.98 8.47
C GLY A 364 24.56 -15.72 8.95
N THR A 365 25.42 -16.74 8.90
CA THR A 365 26.82 -16.67 9.34
C THR A 365 27.84 -16.53 8.20
N SER A 366 27.36 -16.38 6.95
CA SER A 366 28.22 -16.39 5.75
C SER A 366 29.19 -15.22 5.64
N GLY A 367 28.90 -14.10 6.29
CA GLY A 367 29.69 -12.88 6.26
C GLY A 367 29.99 -12.36 7.65
N ALA A 368 31.06 -11.58 7.73
CA ALA A 368 31.49 -10.86 8.92
C ALA A 368 31.76 -9.40 8.56
N GLY A 369 31.51 -8.50 9.50
CA GLY A 369 31.72 -7.06 9.31
C GLY A 369 30.80 -6.23 10.20
N GLN A 370 31.18 -4.97 10.47
CA GLN A 370 30.45 -4.12 11.42
C GLN A 370 28.96 -3.97 11.06
N SER A 371 28.63 -3.80 9.77
CA SER A 371 27.23 -3.71 9.32
C SER A 371 26.47 -5.02 9.51
N VAL A 372 27.11 -6.18 9.29
CA VAL A 372 26.48 -7.50 9.51
C VAL A 372 26.24 -7.74 11.00
N GLU A 373 27.23 -7.47 11.86
CA GLU A 373 27.10 -7.64 13.30
C GLU A 373 26.05 -6.69 13.89
N LYS A 374 25.95 -5.46 13.37
CA LYS A 374 24.87 -4.52 13.73
C LYS A 374 23.49 -5.11 13.45
N VAL A 375 23.28 -5.69 12.27
CA VAL A 375 21.99 -6.29 11.88
C VAL A 375 21.71 -7.56 12.70
N LYS A 376 22.71 -8.41 12.98
CA LYS A 376 22.57 -9.56 13.88
C LYS A 376 22.11 -9.12 15.27
N GLU A 377 22.77 -8.12 15.84
CA GLU A 377 22.45 -7.62 17.16
C GLU A 377 21.07 -6.95 17.21
N ALA A 378 20.72 -6.16 16.19
CA ALA A 378 19.38 -5.59 16.06
C ALA A 378 18.29 -6.68 15.99
N THR A 379 18.55 -7.77 15.25
CA THR A 379 17.63 -8.90 15.14
C THR A 379 17.44 -9.57 16.51
N ARG A 380 18.52 -9.83 17.25
CA ARG A 380 18.46 -10.39 18.60
C ARG A 380 17.64 -9.51 19.56
N ILE A 381 17.92 -8.20 19.58
CA ILE A 381 17.20 -7.24 20.43
C ILE A 381 15.71 -7.22 20.10
N ALA A 382 15.34 -7.23 18.81
CA ALA A 382 13.95 -7.23 18.39
C ALA A 382 13.22 -8.52 18.79
N GLN A 383 13.87 -9.69 18.64
CA GLN A 383 13.32 -10.99 19.06
C GLN A 383 13.11 -11.07 20.58
N GLU A 384 14.03 -10.50 21.36
CA GLU A 384 13.89 -10.46 22.82
C GLU A 384 12.74 -9.54 23.27
N LYS A 385 12.59 -8.38 22.63
CA LYS A 385 11.50 -7.44 22.93
C LYS A 385 10.13 -7.93 22.42
N ARG A 386 10.10 -8.67 21.32
CA ARG A 386 8.88 -9.17 20.66
C ARG A 386 9.03 -10.64 20.23
N PRO A 387 9.00 -11.59 21.18
CA PRO A 387 9.09 -13.01 20.87
C PRO A 387 7.95 -13.56 20.00
N ASP A 388 6.83 -12.82 19.92
CA ASP A 388 5.68 -13.12 19.06
C ASP A 388 5.89 -12.74 17.59
N LEU A 389 6.84 -11.83 17.30
CA LEU A 389 7.05 -11.30 15.96
C LEU A 389 7.86 -12.28 15.10
N LEU A 390 7.38 -12.56 13.89
CA LEU A 390 8.16 -13.28 12.88
C LEU A 390 9.22 -12.34 12.30
N ILE A 391 10.42 -12.37 12.87
CA ILE A 391 11.56 -11.54 12.48
C ILE A 391 12.83 -12.39 12.37
N ASP A 392 13.57 -12.20 11.29
CA ASP A 392 14.84 -12.90 11.06
C ASP A 392 15.85 -12.03 10.30
N GLY A 393 17.12 -12.35 10.49
CA GLY A 393 18.23 -11.50 10.07
C GLY A 393 19.58 -11.97 10.58
N PRO A 394 20.69 -11.56 9.95
CA PRO A 394 20.74 -10.78 8.72
C PRO A 394 20.35 -11.63 7.50
N LEU A 395 19.60 -11.03 6.57
CA LEU A 395 19.19 -11.66 5.31
C LEU A 395 19.61 -10.78 4.13
N GLN A 396 20.13 -11.39 3.07
CA GLN A 396 20.18 -10.74 1.76
C GLN A 396 18.77 -10.65 1.17
N TYR A 397 18.56 -9.69 0.26
CA TYR A 397 17.26 -9.46 -0.35
C TYR A 397 16.74 -10.69 -1.12
N ASP A 398 17.61 -11.39 -1.84
CA ASP A 398 17.28 -12.63 -2.55
C ASP A 398 16.78 -13.73 -1.59
N ALA A 399 17.47 -13.94 -0.47
CA ALA A 399 17.05 -14.88 0.56
C ALA A 399 15.74 -14.46 1.26
N ALA A 400 15.46 -13.16 1.36
CA ALA A 400 14.23 -12.66 1.97
C ALA A 400 12.98 -12.92 1.10
N VAL A 401 13.11 -12.88 -0.24
CA VAL A 401 11.96 -12.93 -1.16
C VAL A 401 11.83 -14.23 -1.97
N MET A 402 12.92 -14.97 -2.21
CA MET A 402 12.92 -16.16 -3.07
C MET A 402 12.98 -17.45 -2.25
N LYS A 403 11.95 -18.31 -2.36
CA LYS A 403 11.81 -19.54 -1.56
C LYS A 403 12.94 -20.55 -1.79
N ASP A 404 13.38 -20.70 -3.03
CA ASP A 404 14.48 -21.57 -3.43
C ASP A 404 15.83 -21.08 -2.87
N VAL A 405 16.09 -19.78 -2.92
CA VAL A 405 17.27 -19.17 -2.30
C VAL A 405 17.22 -19.30 -0.78
N ALA A 406 16.05 -19.07 -0.18
CA ALA A 406 15.83 -19.21 1.26
C ALA A 406 16.08 -20.65 1.73
N ALA A 407 15.60 -21.66 1.00
CA ALA A 407 15.84 -23.06 1.30
C ALA A 407 17.33 -23.44 1.31
N SER A 408 18.15 -22.74 0.51
CA SER A 408 19.60 -22.94 0.47
C SER A 408 20.33 -22.14 1.56
N LYS A 409 20.04 -20.83 1.69
CA LYS A 409 20.80 -19.90 2.53
C LYS A 409 20.29 -19.79 3.98
N ALA A 410 19.01 -20.05 4.21
CA ALA A 410 18.34 -19.89 5.51
C ALA A 410 17.22 -20.94 5.73
N PRO A 411 17.51 -22.26 5.64
CA PRO A 411 16.50 -23.32 5.61
C PRO A 411 15.59 -23.41 6.84
N ASN A 412 16.06 -22.95 8.00
CA ASN A 412 15.30 -23.00 9.25
C ASN A 412 14.54 -21.70 9.56
N SER A 413 14.64 -20.69 8.67
CA SER A 413 13.99 -19.41 8.86
C SER A 413 12.48 -19.53 8.64
N LYS A 414 11.71 -18.90 9.53
CA LYS A 414 10.25 -18.71 9.34
C LYS A 414 9.92 -17.46 8.52
N VAL A 415 10.93 -16.71 8.08
CA VAL A 415 10.76 -15.42 7.38
C VAL A 415 11.34 -15.47 5.97
N ALA A 416 12.51 -16.08 5.78
CA ALA A 416 13.19 -16.13 4.50
C ALA A 416 12.31 -16.75 3.39
N GLY A 417 12.35 -16.16 2.21
CA GLY A 417 11.56 -16.55 1.03
C GLY A 417 10.08 -16.16 1.07
N GLN A 418 9.65 -15.48 2.13
CA GLN A 418 8.26 -15.06 2.32
C GLN A 418 8.11 -13.75 3.13
N ALA A 419 9.18 -12.97 3.23
CA ALA A 419 9.15 -11.70 3.94
C ALA A 419 8.26 -10.68 3.20
N ASN A 420 7.55 -9.85 3.96
CA ASN A 420 6.76 -8.74 3.44
C ASN A 420 7.07 -7.40 4.11
N VAL A 421 7.90 -7.40 5.16
CA VAL A 421 8.46 -6.19 5.79
C VAL A 421 9.98 -6.28 5.69
N PHE A 422 10.60 -5.26 5.11
CA PHE A 422 12.03 -5.20 4.81
C PHE A 422 12.66 -4.04 5.56
N VAL A 423 13.53 -4.38 6.50
CA VAL A 423 14.22 -3.41 7.34
C VAL A 423 15.64 -3.19 6.82
N PHE A 424 15.88 -2.06 6.17
CA PHE A 424 17.17 -1.67 5.59
C PHE A 424 18.17 -1.27 6.69
N PRO A 425 19.46 -1.59 6.52
CA PRO A 425 20.48 -1.38 7.55
C PRO A 425 20.84 0.10 7.77
N ASP A 426 20.59 0.96 6.78
CA ASP A 426 20.86 2.40 6.78
C ASP A 426 20.06 3.11 5.67
N ILE A 427 20.06 4.46 5.71
CA ILE A 427 19.27 5.26 4.77
C ILE A 427 19.77 5.17 3.33
N ASN A 428 21.07 4.93 3.09
CA ASN A 428 21.58 4.82 1.73
C ASN A 428 20.99 3.57 1.07
N ALA A 429 21.06 2.43 1.77
CA ALA A 429 20.45 1.19 1.33
C ALA A 429 18.93 1.33 1.14
N GLY A 430 18.23 1.93 2.10
CA GLY A 430 16.77 2.13 2.05
C GLY A 430 16.35 3.05 0.91
N ASN A 431 16.89 4.28 0.87
CA ASN A 431 16.51 5.30 -0.10
C ASN A 431 16.82 4.92 -1.54
N ILE A 432 18.02 4.38 -1.78
CA ILE A 432 18.41 3.88 -3.11
C ILE A 432 17.54 2.68 -3.48
N GLY A 433 17.35 1.74 -2.53
CA GLY A 433 16.60 0.50 -2.74
C GLY A 433 15.16 0.74 -3.18
N TYR A 434 14.37 1.51 -2.41
CA TYR A 434 12.97 1.74 -2.76
C TYR A 434 12.83 2.51 -4.08
N LYS A 435 13.68 3.52 -4.34
CA LYS A 435 13.64 4.30 -5.58
C LYS A 435 14.04 3.46 -6.79
N ALA A 436 15.05 2.62 -6.67
CA ALA A 436 15.46 1.71 -7.74
C ALA A 436 14.31 0.77 -8.10
N VAL A 437 13.69 0.13 -7.11
CA VAL A 437 12.52 -0.74 -7.33
C VAL A 437 11.35 0.05 -7.93
N GLN A 438 11.01 1.21 -7.38
CA GLN A 438 9.93 2.07 -7.87
C GLN A 438 10.13 2.43 -9.34
N ARG A 439 11.32 2.90 -9.73
CA ARG A 439 11.59 3.43 -11.08
C ARG A 439 11.84 2.35 -12.11
N SER A 440 12.49 1.25 -11.72
CA SER A 440 12.77 0.15 -12.65
C SER A 440 11.56 -0.72 -12.94
N ALA A 441 10.61 -0.80 -12.02
CA ALA A 441 9.39 -1.59 -12.18
C ALA A 441 8.11 -0.75 -12.38
N ASP A 442 8.24 0.57 -12.51
CA ASP A 442 7.13 1.53 -12.69
C ASP A 442 5.99 1.32 -11.67
N LEU A 443 6.37 1.27 -10.38
CA LEU A 443 5.46 0.94 -9.28
C LEU A 443 5.05 2.19 -8.50
N VAL A 444 3.89 2.11 -7.86
CA VAL A 444 3.47 3.10 -6.86
C VAL A 444 4.14 2.78 -5.52
N ALA A 445 4.70 3.79 -4.88
CA ALA A 445 5.26 3.71 -3.54
C ALA A 445 4.52 4.71 -2.65
N VAL A 446 3.68 4.22 -1.73
CA VAL A 446 2.89 5.08 -0.85
C VAL A 446 3.72 5.38 0.40
N GLY A 447 4.06 6.65 0.61
CA GLY A 447 4.87 7.13 1.73
C GLY A 447 5.80 8.30 1.34
N PRO A 448 6.77 8.66 2.20
CA PRO A 448 7.12 7.98 3.44
C PRO A 448 6.07 8.19 4.54
N MET A 449 5.58 7.09 5.13
CA MET A 449 4.76 7.15 6.32
C MET A 449 5.66 7.17 7.56
N LEU A 450 5.62 8.24 8.35
CA LEU A 450 6.38 8.35 9.59
C LEU A 450 5.74 7.51 10.70
N GLN A 451 6.61 6.98 11.56
CA GLN A 451 6.26 6.10 12.66
C GLN A 451 6.88 6.59 13.96
N GLY A 452 6.29 6.21 15.09
CA GLY A 452 6.82 6.54 16.43
C GLY A 452 6.56 7.96 16.91
N MET A 453 5.79 8.79 16.18
CA MET A 453 5.33 10.10 16.64
C MET A 453 4.10 9.99 17.55
N ARG A 454 3.93 10.92 18.50
CA ARG A 454 2.75 10.94 19.39
C ARG A 454 1.45 11.32 18.67
N LYS A 455 1.55 12.16 17.64
CA LYS A 455 0.44 12.53 16.75
C LYS A 455 0.90 12.34 15.31
N PRO A 456 0.01 11.95 14.39
CA PRO A 456 0.40 11.53 13.05
C PRO A 456 0.80 12.73 12.19
N VAL A 457 2.00 12.64 11.63
CA VAL A 457 2.56 13.61 10.69
C VAL A 457 3.23 12.81 9.58
N ASN A 458 2.98 13.16 8.32
CA ASN A 458 3.62 12.51 7.19
C ASN A 458 4.23 13.52 6.23
N ASP A 459 5.33 13.10 5.62
CA ASP A 459 6.05 13.86 4.60
C ASP A 459 5.69 13.34 3.21
N LEU A 460 5.72 14.24 2.24
CA LEU A 460 5.56 13.97 0.83
C LEU A 460 6.89 14.18 0.14
N SER A 461 7.12 13.42 -0.93
CA SER A 461 8.15 13.78 -1.89
C SER A 461 7.71 15.04 -2.65
N ARG A 462 8.63 15.97 -2.91
CA ARG A 462 8.36 17.11 -3.82
C ARG A 462 7.88 16.67 -5.21
N GLY A 463 8.25 15.46 -5.63
CA GLY A 463 7.79 14.83 -6.87
C GLY A 463 6.50 14.01 -6.73
N ALA A 464 5.78 14.11 -5.62
CA ALA A 464 4.54 13.38 -5.38
C ALA A 464 3.48 13.74 -6.43
N LEU A 465 2.73 12.72 -6.86
CA LEU A 465 1.55 12.85 -7.68
C LEU A 465 0.33 13.12 -6.78
N VAL A 466 -0.78 13.55 -7.39
CA VAL A 466 -2.04 13.80 -6.66
C VAL A 466 -2.48 12.57 -5.88
N ASP A 467 -2.39 11.39 -6.48
CA ASP A 467 -2.76 10.13 -5.84
C ASP A 467 -1.85 9.82 -4.63
N ASP A 468 -0.56 10.14 -4.69
CA ASP A 468 0.35 9.97 -3.55
C ASP A 468 -0.10 10.83 -2.36
N ILE A 469 -0.57 12.06 -2.62
CA ILE A 469 -1.11 12.95 -1.59
C ILE A 469 -2.40 12.39 -1.01
N VAL A 470 -3.32 11.93 -1.86
CA VAL A 470 -4.60 11.30 -1.43
C VAL A 470 -4.34 10.10 -0.51
N TYR A 471 -3.44 9.19 -0.91
CA TYR A 471 -3.12 8.02 -0.10
C TYR A 471 -2.34 8.37 1.17
N THR A 472 -1.49 9.40 1.14
CA THR A 472 -0.80 9.88 2.36
C THR A 472 -1.78 10.52 3.35
N ILE A 473 -2.78 11.26 2.88
CA ILE A 473 -3.89 11.76 3.71
C ILE A 473 -4.65 10.58 4.32
N ALA A 474 -4.99 9.57 3.52
CA ALA A 474 -5.66 8.36 4.01
C ALA A 474 -4.84 7.62 5.09
N LEU A 475 -3.53 7.43 4.87
CA LEU A 475 -2.62 6.84 5.86
C LEU A 475 -2.63 7.65 7.16
N THR A 476 -2.50 8.97 7.06
CA THR A 476 -2.47 9.88 8.23
C THR A 476 -3.78 9.82 9.02
N ALA A 477 -4.92 9.78 8.32
CA ALA A 477 -6.23 9.62 8.94
C ALA A 477 -6.35 8.28 9.70
N ILE A 478 -5.82 7.19 9.14
CA ILE A 478 -5.81 5.89 9.80
C ILE A 478 -4.88 5.90 11.01
N GLN A 479 -3.69 6.50 10.90
CA GLN A 479 -2.75 6.61 12.02
C GLN A 479 -3.33 7.41 13.20
N ALA A 480 -4.21 8.38 12.95
CA ALA A 480 -4.87 9.15 13.99
C ALA A 480 -5.90 8.35 14.83
N THR A 481 -6.11 7.06 14.51
CA THR A 481 -6.97 6.14 15.27
C THR A 481 -6.20 5.17 16.16
N GLN A 482 -4.86 5.19 16.08
CA GLN A 482 -3.97 4.21 16.71
C GLN A 482 -3.50 4.66 18.10
#